data_AF-A0A2K5XY63-F1
#
_entry.id   AF-A0A2K5XY63-F1
#
_cell.length_a   1.000
_cell.length_b   1.000
_cell.length_c   1.000
_cell.angle_alpha   90.00
_cell.angle_beta   90.00
_cell.angle_gamma   90.00
#
_symmetry.space_group_name_H-M   'P 1'
#
loop_
_entity.id
_entity.type
_entity.pdbx_description
1 polymer ?
#
loop_
_entity_poly.entity_id
_entity_poly.type
_entity_poly.pdbx_seq_one_letter_code
_entity_poly.pdbx_strand_id
1 'polypeptide(L)'
;ICLLQQYTDSSYEEKKSQWLNEKFELGLDFPNLPYLTDGAHKITQSKAILGCIAYKHNLCGETEREKIWEDSLENQLMDNQMQLARLCYNADFEKLKPGYLEALPAMLKFYLQFLGKQPWFLGDKIGLEISAYTKSSRFLPRPVFTKMAVWGNK
;
A
#
# COMPACT_ATOMS: atom_id res chain seq x y z
N ILE A 1 -5.48 7.86 8.01
CA ILE A 1 -4.06 7.73 7.57
C ILE A 1 -3.63 9.07 7.00
N CYS A 2 -2.87 9.87 7.77
CA CYS A 2 -2.69 11.30 7.54
C CYS A 2 -2.05 11.69 6.19
N LEU A 3 -1.41 10.76 5.48
CA LEU A 3 -0.71 11.11 4.24
C LEU A 3 -1.54 11.04 2.96
N LEU A 4 -2.71 10.38 2.96
CA LEU A 4 -3.55 10.37 1.76
C LEU A 4 -4.52 11.55 1.68
N GLN A 5 -4.80 12.26 2.78
CA GLN A 5 -5.85 13.30 2.81
C GLN A 5 -5.34 14.73 3.00
N GLN A 6 -4.18 14.97 3.62
CA GLN A 6 -3.77 16.33 4.00
C GLN A 6 -2.88 17.06 2.98
N TYR A 7 -2.62 16.45 1.82
CA TYR A 7 -1.55 16.92 0.92
C TYR A 7 -2.01 17.07 -0.53
N THR A 8 -3.25 17.48 -0.79
CA THR A 8 -3.79 17.55 -2.16
C THR A 8 -3.33 18.79 -2.94
N ASP A 9 -2.90 19.87 -2.29
CA ASP A 9 -2.78 21.17 -2.97
C ASP A 9 -1.34 21.72 -3.12
N SER A 10 -0.33 21.09 -2.49
CA SER A 10 1.08 21.54 -2.57
C SER A 10 1.92 20.76 -3.59
N SER A 11 3.00 21.39 -4.07
CA SER A 11 3.97 20.76 -4.97
C SER A 11 4.77 19.66 -4.24
N TYR A 12 5.39 18.75 -5.02
CA TYR A 12 6.21 17.67 -4.47
C TYR A 12 7.40 18.18 -3.64
N GLU A 13 8.08 19.24 -4.10
CA GLU A 13 9.23 19.80 -3.38
C GLU A 13 8.81 20.45 -2.06
N GLU A 14 7.67 21.14 -2.03
CA GLU A 14 7.10 21.67 -0.80
C GLU A 14 6.77 20.55 0.18
N LYS A 15 6.17 19.45 -0.29
CA LYS A 15 5.85 18.28 0.55
C LYS A 15 7.10 17.60 1.11
N LYS A 16 8.13 17.45 0.27
CA LYS A 16 9.41 16.87 0.68
C LYS A 16 10.08 17.76 1.74
N SER A 17 10.12 19.07 1.50
CA SER A 17 10.67 20.04 2.44
C SER A 17 9.92 20.03 3.77
N GLN A 18 8.58 20.09 3.72
CA GLN A 18 7.73 20.03 4.91
C GLN A 18 7.98 18.76 5.72
N TRP A 19 8.01 17.59 5.06
CA TRP A 19 8.34 16.34 5.74
C TRP A 19 9.72 16.38 6.38
N LEU A 20 10.75 16.83 5.66
CA LEU A 20 12.12 16.87 6.19
C LEU A 20 12.27 17.79 7.40
N ASN A 21 11.49 18.87 7.46
CA ASN A 21 11.49 19.82 8.57
C ASN A 21 10.83 19.23 9.82
N GLU A 22 9.70 18.52 9.67
CA GLU A 22 8.91 18.04 10.81
C GLU A 22 9.28 16.61 11.25
N LYS A 23 9.95 15.82 10.40
CA LYS A 23 10.16 14.36 10.56
C LYS A 23 10.56 13.92 11.97
N PHE A 24 11.50 14.64 12.60
CA PHE A 24 12.05 14.28 13.92
C PHE A 24 11.31 14.94 15.09
N GLU A 25 10.38 15.86 14.81
CA GLU A 25 9.60 16.59 15.81
C GLU A 25 8.26 15.91 16.11
N LEU A 26 7.83 14.99 15.23
CA LEU A 26 6.56 14.27 15.35
C LEU A 26 6.54 13.25 16.51
N GLY A 27 7.69 12.96 17.13
CA GLY A 27 7.81 11.96 18.20
C GLY A 27 7.43 10.55 17.77
N LEU A 28 7.77 10.18 16.53
CA LEU A 28 7.64 8.83 15.99
C LEU A 28 8.85 8.00 16.47
N ASP A 29 8.64 6.77 16.94
CA ASP A 29 9.75 5.90 17.37
C ASP A 29 10.71 5.58 16.20
N PHE A 30 10.15 5.37 15.01
CA PHE A 30 10.90 5.10 13.78
C PHE A 30 10.46 6.05 12.65
N PRO A 31 10.93 7.31 12.61
CA PRO A 31 10.40 8.33 11.70
C PRO A 31 10.44 7.92 10.23
N ASN A 32 9.25 7.69 9.65
CA ASN A 32 9.10 7.26 8.26
C ASN A 32 7.74 7.64 7.68
N LEU A 33 7.63 7.57 6.36
CA LEU A 33 6.35 7.63 5.64
C LEU A 33 5.96 6.22 5.17
N PRO A 34 4.67 5.83 5.25
CA PRO A 34 3.59 6.55 5.91
C PRO A 34 3.65 6.46 7.44
N TYR A 35 2.97 7.40 8.11
CA TYR A 35 2.68 7.36 9.54
C TYR A 35 1.18 7.56 9.82
N LEU A 36 0.74 7.08 10.98
CA LEU A 36 -0.60 7.26 11.54
C LEU A 36 -0.46 7.75 12.99
N THR A 37 -1.14 8.85 13.31
CA THR A 37 -1.36 9.28 14.69
C THR A 37 -2.80 8.99 15.06
N ASP A 38 -3.01 8.25 16.14
CA ASP A 38 -4.32 7.83 16.62
C ASP A 38 -4.35 7.90 18.15
N GLY A 39 -4.83 9.03 18.66
CA GLY A 39 -4.73 9.39 20.08
C GLY A 39 -3.26 9.45 20.51
N ALA A 40 -2.90 8.67 21.52
CA ALA A 40 -1.53 8.54 22.02
C ALA A 40 -0.63 7.66 21.13
N HIS A 41 -1.20 6.88 20.21
CA HIS A 41 -0.44 5.96 19.38
C HIS A 41 0.12 6.68 18.15
N LYS A 42 1.43 6.51 17.93
CA LYS A 42 2.18 7.05 16.80
C LYS A 42 2.85 5.90 16.08
N ILE A 43 2.32 5.54 14.92
CA ILE A 43 2.65 4.30 14.22
C ILE A 43 3.26 4.63 12.87
N THR A 44 4.39 4.02 12.58
CA THR A 44 5.06 4.04 11.28
C THR A 44 5.09 2.63 10.69
N GLN A 45 5.48 2.50 9.42
CA GLN A 45 5.40 1.26 8.62
C GLN A 45 3.97 0.95 8.14
N SER A 46 3.82 0.82 6.82
CA SER A 46 2.51 0.61 6.18
C SER A 46 1.77 -0.64 6.69
N LYS A 47 2.47 -1.78 6.82
CA LYS A 47 1.92 -3.02 7.41
C LYS A 47 1.41 -2.81 8.84
N ALA A 48 2.20 -2.15 9.70
CA ALA A 48 1.78 -1.90 11.09
C ALA A 48 0.57 -0.96 11.18
N ILE A 49 0.50 0.05 10.30
CA ILE A 49 -0.66 0.94 10.20
C ILE A 49 -1.91 0.17 9.78
N LEU A 50 -1.82 -0.69 8.76
CA LEU A 50 -2.93 -1.53 8.31
C LEU A 50 -3.38 -2.49 9.41
N GLY A 51 -2.44 -3.17 10.07
CA GLY A 51 -2.71 -4.06 11.20
C GLY A 51 -3.40 -3.35 12.35
N CYS A 52 -2.95 -2.15 12.74
CA CYS A 52 -3.60 -1.35 13.80
C CYS A 52 -5.07 -1.06 13.48
N ILE A 53 -5.37 -0.65 12.25
CA ILE A 53 -6.74 -0.41 11.80
C ILE A 53 -7.54 -1.72 11.83
N ALA A 54 -6.96 -2.82 11.33
CA ALA A 54 -7.63 -4.11 11.31
C ALA A 54 -7.96 -4.63 12.72
N TYR A 55 -7.05 -4.47 13.69
CA TYR A 55 -7.27 -4.83 15.09
C TYR A 55 -8.41 -4.00 15.72
N LYS A 56 -8.44 -2.69 15.48
CA LYS A 56 -9.48 -1.80 16.04
C LYS A 56 -10.88 -2.10 15.52
N HIS A 57 -10.99 -2.66 14.32
CA HIS A 57 -12.26 -2.89 13.64
C HIS A 57 -12.65 -4.37 13.51
N ASN A 58 -11.91 -5.27 14.15
CA ASN A 58 -12.08 -6.72 14.06
C ASN A 58 -12.15 -7.18 12.59
N LEU A 59 -11.06 -6.92 11.85
CA LEU A 59 -10.92 -7.25 10.43
C LEU A 59 -9.78 -8.25 10.15
N CYS A 60 -9.12 -8.76 11.18
CA CYS A 60 -8.07 -9.78 11.04
C CYS A 60 -8.65 -11.20 10.99
N GLY A 61 -7.87 -12.15 10.47
CA GLY A 61 -8.20 -13.57 10.55
C GLY A 61 -8.43 -14.03 12.00
N GLU A 62 -9.48 -14.81 12.23
CA GLU A 62 -9.83 -15.32 13.56
C GLU A 62 -9.16 -16.66 13.83
N THR A 63 -9.14 -17.53 12.82
CA THR A 63 -8.52 -18.85 12.88
C THR A 63 -7.03 -18.80 12.58
N GLU A 64 -6.28 -19.81 13.04
CA GLU A 64 -4.86 -19.96 12.70
C GLU A 64 -4.63 -19.98 11.18
N ARG A 65 -5.49 -20.70 10.44
CA ARG A 65 -5.41 -20.75 8.97
C ARG A 65 -5.55 -19.36 8.36
N GLU A 66 -6.54 -18.57 8.79
CA GLU A 66 -6.76 -17.23 8.23
C GLU A 66 -5.60 -16.29 8.54
N LYS A 67 -5.00 -16.37 9.73
CA LYS A 67 -3.81 -15.58 10.09
C LYS A 67 -2.61 -15.94 9.22
N ILE A 68 -2.33 -17.24 9.04
CA ILE A 68 -1.26 -17.71 8.14
C ILE A 68 -1.50 -17.23 6.71
N TRP A 69 -2.76 -17.27 6.26
CA TRP A 69 -3.15 -16.79 4.93
C TRP A 69 -2.97 -15.29 4.77
N GLU A 70 -3.43 -14.49 5.75
CA GLU A 70 -3.27 -13.05 5.78
C GLU A 70 -1.80 -12.65 5.72
N ASP A 71 -0.96 -13.24 6.57
CA ASP A 71 0.48 -12.98 6.60
C ASP A 71 1.17 -13.36 5.29
N SER A 72 0.84 -14.52 4.73
CA SER A 72 1.44 -14.98 3.47
C SER A 72 1.06 -14.06 2.30
N LEU A 73 -0.21 -13.71 2.20
CA LEU A 73 -0.72 -12.83 1.15
C LEU A 73 -0.13 -11.43 1.26
N GLU A 74 -0.06 -10.87 2.47
CA GLU A 74 0.48 -9.53 2.69
C GLU A 74 1.95 -9.45 2.28
N ASN A 75 2.77 -10.42 2.69
CA ASN A 75 4.19 -10.44 2.33
C ASN A 75 4.38 -10.64 0.82
N GLN A 76 3.60 -11.53 0.19
CA GLN A 76 3.68 -11.74 -1.25
C GLN A 76 3.27 -10.49 -2.04
N LEU A 77 2.24 -9.77 -1.58
CA LEU A 77 1.84 -8.49 -2.18
C LEU A 77 2.94 -7.44 -2.05
N MET A 78 3.62 -7.37 -0.90
CA MET A 78 4.74 -6.44 -0.69
C MET A 78 5.89 -6.73 -1.65
N ASP A 79 6.29 -7.99 -1.81
CA ASP A 79 7.34 -8.39 -2.75
C ASP A 79 7.01 -7.96 -4.19
N ASN A 80 5.77 -8.20 -4.61
CA ASN A 80 5.32 -7.85 -5.96
C ASN A 80 5.23 -6.32 -6.16
N GLN A 81 4.78 -5.59 -5.14
CA GLN A 81 4.79 -4.13 -5.14
C GLN A 81 6.21 -3.59 -5.26
N MET A 82 7.19 -4.18 -4.55
CA MET A 82 8.59 -3.80 -4.64
C MET A 82 9.19 -4.14 -6.01
N GLN A 83 8.83 -5.27 -6.62
CA GLN A 83 9.25 -5.59 -7.99
C GLN A 83 8.74 -4.56 -9.00
N LEU A 84 7.46 -4.20 -8.93
CA LEU A 84 6.88 -3.16 -9.79
C LEU A 84 7.54 -1.80 -9.55
N ALA A 85 7.72 -1.41 -8.28
CA ALA A 85 8.37 -0.15 -7.93
C ALA A 85 9.81 -0.09 -8.48
N ARG A 86 10.61 -1.15 -8.29
CA ARG A 86 11.97 -1.21 -8.83
C ARG A 86 12.00 -1.05 -10.34
N LEU A 87 11.06 -1.66 -11.06
CA LEU A 87 10.92 -1.48 -12.50
C LEU A 87 10.59 -0.02 -12.85
N CYS A 88 9.56 0.55 -12.21
CA CYS A 88 9.05 1.88 -12.54
C CYS A 88 10.00 3.06 -12.22
N TYR A 89 10.97 2.86 -11.33
CA TYR A 89 12.03 3.84 -11.04
C TYR A 89 13.33 3.57 -11.81
N ASN A 90 13.41 2.48 -12.58
CA ASN A 90 14.62 2.15 -13.33
C ASN A 90 14.72 2.98 -14.62
N ALA A 91 15.91 3.54 -14.89
CA ALA A 91 16.17 4.29 -16.12
C ALA A 91 16.01 3.45 -17.41
N ASP A 92 16.26 2.14 -17.33
CA ASP A 92 16.06 1.17 -18.42
C ASP A 92 14.63 0.58 -18.45
N PHE A 93 13.64 1.26 -17.86
CA PHE A 93 12.24 0.80 -17.79
C PHE A 93 11.72 0.20 -19.09
N GLU A 94 11.88 0.90 -20.23
CA GLU A 94 11.36 0.45 -21.53
C GLU A 94 11.99 -0.86 -22.01
N LYS A 95 13.24 -1.13 -21.63
CA LYS A 95 13.92 -2.40 -21.97
C LYS A 95 13.50 -3.54 -21.06
N LEU A 96 13.22 -3.25 -19.78
CA LEU A 96 12.90 -4.26 -18.76
C LEU A 96 11.41 -4.61 -18.72
N LYS A 97 10.54 -3.67 -19.11
CA LYS A 97 9.08 -3.83 -19.08
C LYS A 97 8.58 -5.08 -19.82
N PRO A 98 9.08 -5.45 -21.03
CA PRO A 98 8.61 -6.64 -21.72
C PRO A 98 8.75 -7.92 -20.88
N GLY A 99 9.91 -8.12 -20.23
CA GLY A 99 10.15 -9.30 -19.38
C GLY A 99 9.26 -9.33 -18.14
N TYR A 100 8.97 -8.16 -17.54
CA TYR A 100 8.00 -8.08 -16.46
C TYR A 100 6.59 -8.47 -16.91
N LEU A 101 6.16 -8.00 -18.08
CA LEU A 101 4.84 -8.33 -18.64
C LEU A 101 4.72 -9.81 -19.02
N GLU A 102 5.81 -10.44 -19.46
CA GLU A 102 5.84 -11.88 -19.74
C GLU A 102 5.71 -12.72 -18.45
N ALA A 103 6.32 -12.28 -17.35
CA ALA A 103 6.21 -12.96 -16.05
C ALA A 103 4.87 -12.70 -15.32
N LEU A 104 4.17 -11.61 -15.66
CA LEU A 104 2.97 -11.17 -14.95
C LEU A 104 1.84 -12.22 -14.91
N PRO A 105 1.48 -12.94 -16.00
CA PRO A 105 0.45 -13.98 -15.93
C PRO A 105 0.78 -15.11 -14.95
N ALA A 106 2.05 -15.54 -14.91
CA ALA A 106 2.49 -16.58 -13.98
C ALA A 106 2.38 -16.11 -12.52
N MET A 107 2.74 -14.86 -12.26
CA MET A 107 2.55 -14.21 -10.97
C MET A 107 1.06 -14.13 -10.57
N LEU A 108 0.20 -13.66 -11.48
CA LEU A 108 -1.24 -13.52 -11.23
C LEU A 108 -1.96 -14.86 -11.02
N LYS A 109 -1.48 -15.93 -11.65
CA LYS A 109 -2.03 -17.28 -11.48
C LYS A 109 -2.04 -17.73 -10.01
N PHE A 110 -0.99 -17.42 -9.25
CA PHE A 110 -0.92 -17.78 -7.84
C PHE A 110 -1.99 -17.07 -7.01
N TYR A 111 -2.26 -15.79 -7.29
CA TYR A 111 -3.35 -15.05 -6.63
C TYR A 111 -4.73 -15.60 -6.98
N LEU A 112 -4.96 -15.97 -8.25
CA LEU A 112 -6.22 -16.59 -8.65
C LEU A 112 -6.45 -17.93 -7.96
N GLN A 113 -5.40 -18.75 -7.84
CA GLN A 113 -5.45 -20.01 -7.10
C GLN A 113 -5.69 -19.78 -5.61
N PHE A 114 -5.04 -18.77 -5.03
CA PHE A 114 -5.20 -18.40 -3.62
C PHE A 114 -6.60 -17.87 -3.31
N LEU A 115 -7.20 -17.09 -4.22
CA LEU A 115 -8.60 -16.63 -4.11
C LEU A 115 -9.58 -17.80 -4.22
N GLY A 116 -9.28 -18.76 -5.10
CA GLY A 116 -10.09 -19.96 -5.29
C GLY A 116 -11.51 -19.63 -5.73
N LYS A 117 -12.50 -20.00 -4.91
CA LYS A 117 -13.93 -19.71 -5.13
C LYS A 117 -14.45 -18.53 -4.32
N GLN A 118 -13.59 -17.91 -3.50
CA GLN A 118 -14.01 -16.82 -2.64
C GLN A 118 -14.16 -15.53 -3.46
N PRO A 119 -15.16 -14.68 -3.16
CA PRO A 119 -15.29 -13.38 -3.82
C PRO A 119 -14.19 -12.39 -3.41
N TRP A 120 -13.61 -12.58 -2.22
CA TRP A 120 -12.59 -11.70 -1.63
C TRP A 120 -11.56 -12.50 -0.84
N PHE A 121 -10.31 -12.05 -0.84
CA PHE A 121 -9.21 -12.70 -0.11
C PHE A 121 -9.42 -12.74 1.41
N LEU A 122 -10.07 -11.72 1.96
CA LEU A 122 -10.27 -11.52 3.39
C LEU A 122 -11.76 -11.48 3.76
N GLY A 123 -12.62 -12.05 2.90
CA GLY A 123 -14.07 -12.11 3.09
C GLY A 123 -14.84 -10.87 2.66
N ASP A 124 -16.18 -10.99 2.67
CA ASP A 124 -17.09 -10.00 2.07
C ASP A 124 -17.05 -8.64 2.76
N LYS A 125 -16.95 -8.60 4.09
CA LYS A 125 -17.02 -7.35 4.87
C LYS A 125 -15.95 -6.34 4.42
N ILE A 126 -14.69 -6.74 4.43
CA ILE A 126 -13.59 -5.86 4.04
C ILE A 126 -13.56 -5.61 2.53
N GLY A 127 -13.92 -6.59 1.72
CA GLY A 127 -14.03 -6.44 0.27
C GLY A 127 -15.04 -5.36 -0.14
N LEU A 128 -16.21 -5.35 0.49
CA LEU A 128 -17.25 -4.35 0.25
C LEU A 128 -16.84 -2.95 0.70
N GLU A 129 -16.17 -2.82 1.85
CA GLU A 129 -15.64 -1.52 2.34
C GLU A 129 -14.59 -0.94 1.37
N ILE A 130 -13.65 -1.78 0.90
CA ILE A 130 -12.67 -1.38 -0.11
C ILE A 130 -13.39 -0.95 -1.39
N SER A 131 -14.37 -1.72 -1.85
CA SER A 131 -15.17 -1.42 -3.05
C SER A 131 -15.96 -0.10 -2.93
N ALA A 132 -16.50 0.19 -1.74
CA ALA A 132 -17.18 1.46 -1.48
C ALA A 132 -16.19 2.62 -1.46
N TYR A 133 -15.02 2.44 -0.83
CA TYR A 133 -13.96 3.44 -0.79
C TYR A 133 -13.45 3.79 -2.20
N THR A 134 -13.18 2.80 -3.05
CA THR A 134 -12.66 3.04 -4.42
C THR A 134 -13.64 3.80 -5.33
N LYS A 135 -14.93 3.80 -4.99
CA LYS A 135 -15.97 4.57 -5.67
C LYS A 135 -16.18 5.97 -5.07
N SER A 136 -15.57 6.28 -3.94
CA SER A 136 -15.74 7.56 -3.26
C SER A 136 -14.80 8.64 -3.82
N SER A 137 -15.17 9.90 -3.63
CA SER A 137 -14.32 11.06 -3.99
C SER A 137 -13.00 11.13 -3.22
N ARG A 138 -12.86 10.33 -2.15
CA ARG A 138 -11.63 10.25 -1.35
C ARG A 138 -10.60 9.31 -1.97
N PHE A 139 -10.99 8.48 -2.93
CA PHE A 139 -10.07 7.56 -3.58
C PHE A 139 -9.10 8.33 -4.48
N LEU A 140 -7.81 8.11 -4.25
CA LEU A 140 -6.73 8.72 -5.03
C LEU A 140 -6.05 7.64 -5.89
N PRO A 141 -6.53 7.40 -7.13
CA PRO A 141 -5.96 6.37 -8.01
C PRO A 141 -4.63 6.79 -8.67
N ARG A 142 -4.34 8.10 -8.71
CA ARG A 142 -3.14 8.68 -9.34
C ARG A 142 -2.62 9.90 -8.59
N PRO A 143 -1.31 10.18 -8.67
CA PRO A 143 -0.28 9.37 -9.33
C PRO A 143 0.01 8.07 -8.54
N VAL A 144 0.45 7.01 -9.23
CA VAL A 144 0.76 5.70 -8.61
C VAL A 144 2.08 5.73 -7.85
N PHE A 145 3.08 6.43 -8.41
CA PHE A 145 4.39 6.62 -7.83
C PHE A 145 4.75 8.11 -7.73
N THR A 146 5.85 8.42 -7.03
CA THR A 146 6.32 9.80 -6.90
C THR A 146 6.80 10.38 -8.23
N LYS A 147 7.00 11.70 -8.29
CA LYS A 147 7.44 12.41 -9.50
C LYS A 147 8.74 11.88 -10.11
N MET A 148 9.59 11.24 -9.30
CA MET A 148 10.88 10.69 -9.72
C MET A 148 10.77 9.37 -10.51
N ALA A 149 9.62 8.70 -10.48
CA ALA A 149 9.44 7.46 -11.23
C ALA A 149 9.43 7.73 -12.74
N VAL A 150 9.98 6.80 -13.52
CA VAL A 150 9.92 6.81 -14.99
C VAL A 150 8.49 6.53 -15.47
N TRP A 151 7.76 5.66 -14.76
CA TRP A 151 6.36 5.33 -15.06
C TRP A 151 5.47 5.49 -13.82
N GLY A 152 4.21 5.90 -14.03
CA GLY A 152 3.21 6.05 -12.96
C GLY A 152 3.35 7.32 -12.12
N ASN A 153 4.17 8.28 -12.57
CA ASN A 153 4.45 9.54 -11.89
C ASN A 153 3.41 10.66 -12.14
N LYS A 154 2.32 10.36 -12.87
CA LYS A 154 1.25 11.29 -13.25
C LYS A 154 -0.11 10.64 -13.08
#